data_AF-R0IKQ9-F1
#
_entry.id   AF-R0IKQ9-F1
#
_cell.length_a   1.000
_cell.length_b   1.000
_cell.length_c   1.000
_cell.angle_alpha   90.00
_cell.angle_beta   90.00
_cell.angle_gamma   90.00
#
_symmetry.space_group_name_H-M   'P 1'
#
loop_
_entity.id
_entity.type
_entity.pdbx_description
1 polymer ?
#
loop_
_entity_poly.entity_id
_entity_poly.type
_entity_poly.pdbx_seq_one_letter_code
_entity_poly.pdbx_strand_id
1 'polypeptide(L)'
;MMMKFITFLFISLVMSSLAPTKVAACAVMDLAPCLSAVQGGSQPSAECCTKLKDNQSCFCDYLKDPLVGPFLSAGKKVLADCNVPIPSC
;
A
#
# COMPACT_ATOMS: atom_id res chain seq x y z
N MET A 1 49.68 -13.70 -3.12
CA MET A 1 48.47 -14.55 -3.06
C MET A 1 47.39 -13.98 -2.12
N MET A 2 47.72 -13.32 -0.98
CA MET A 2 46.70 -12.75 -0.06
C MET A 2 45.84 -11.60 -0.63
N MET A 3 46.36 -10.79 -1.57
CA MET A 3 45.63 -9.61 -2.08
C MET A 3 44.37 -9.97 -2.89
N LYS A 4 44.37 -11.14 -3.56
CA LYS A 4 43.22 -11.62 -4.34
C LYS A 4 42.05 -12.05 -3.45
N PHE A 5 42.32 -12.63 -2.28
CA PHE A 5 41.26 -13.05 -1.35
C PHE A 5 40.49 -11.87 -0.77
N ILE A 6 41.18 -10.75 -0.51
CA ILE A 6 40.58 -9.51 -0.02
C ILE A 6 39.67 -8.92 -1.10
N THR A 7 40.11 -8.88 -2.36
CA THR A 7 39.28 -8.42 -3.50
C THR A 7 38.03 -9.28 -3.69
N PHE A 8 38.12 -10.61 -3.52
CA PHE A 8 36.96 -11.50 -3.57
C PHE A 8 35.95 -11.24 -2.43
N LEU A 9 36.42 -10.93 -1.23
CA LEU A 9 35.56 -10.61 -0.08
C LEU A 9 34.79 -9.28 -0.24
N PHE A 10 35.37 -8.30 -0.94
CA PHE A 10 34.69 -7.04 -1.23
C PHE A 10 33.60 -7.18 -2.31
N ILE A 11 33.76 -8.10 -3.26
CA ILE A 11 32.76 -8.33 -4.34
C ILE A 11 31.49 -9.01 -3.81
N SER A 12 31.58 -9.79 -2.72
CA SER A 12 30.41 -10.40 -2.08
C SER A 12 29.52 -9.43 -1.29
N LEU A 13 29.98 -8.21 -0.99
CA LEU A 13 29.26 -7.28 -0.11
C LEU A 13 28.42 -6.22 -0.85
N VAL A 14 28.27 -6.33 -2.18
CA VAL A 14 27.56 -5.35 -3.02
C VAL A 14 26.24 -5.90 -3.61
N MET A 15 25.67 -6.93 -3.00
CA MET A 15 24.33 -7.44 -3.35
C MET A 15 23.37 -7.31 -2.15
N SER A 16 23.29 -6.12 -1.56
CA SER A 16 22.34 -5.79 -0.48
C SER A 16 21.27 -4.79 -0.88
N SER A 17 21.00 -4.59 -2.17
CA SER A 17 19.95 -3.66 -2.58
C SER A 17 19.15 -4.23 -3.73
N LEU A 18 17.84 -4.13 -3.59
CA LEU A 18 16.80 -4.69 -4.44
C LEU A 18 16.53 -6.18 -4.17
N ALA A 19 16.02 -6.46 -2.96
CA ALA A 19 14.87 -7.34 -2.94
C ALA A 19 13.85 -6.73 -3.93
N PRO A 20 13.36 -7.45 -4.94
CA PRO A 20 12.17 -7.02 -5.62
C PRO A 20 11.12 -6.96 -4.51
N THR A 21 10.74 -5.75 -4.08
CA THR A 21 9.40 -5.57 -3.55
C THR A 21 8.54 -6.25 -4.58
N LYS A 22 7.93 -7.39 -4.25
CA LYS A 22 6.77 -7.83 -5.00
C LYS A 22 5.89 -6.61 -4.98
N VAL A 23 5.86 -5.86 -6.08
CA VAL A 23 4.84 -4.86 -6.30
C VAL A 23 3.62 -5.75 -6.45
N ALA A 24 2.99 -6.10 -5.33
CA ALA A 24 1.59 -6.39 -5.33
C ALA A 24 1.02 -5.14 -6.01
N ALA A 25 0.65 -5.28 -7.29
CA ALA A 25 0.15 -4.17 -8.05
C ALA A 25 -0.99 -3.60 -7.22
N CYS A 26 -0.85 -2.34 -6.79
CA CYS A 26 -1.85 -1.70 -5.97
C CYS A 26 -3.13 -1.60 -6.80
N ALA A 27 -3.98 -2.62 -6.71
CA ALA A 27 -5.22 -2.69 -7.46
C ALA A 27 -6.32 -2.13 -6.57
N VAL A 28 -6.99 -1.07 -7.02
CA VAL A 28 -8.12 -0.47 -6.29
C VAL A 28 -9.22 -1.51 -6.03
N MET A 29 -9.31 -2.54 -6.88
CA MET A 29 -10.21 -3.69 -6.70
C MET A 29 -9.99 -4.46 -5.40
N ASP A 30 -8.79 -4.41 -4.79
CA ASP A 30 -8.53 -5.04 -3.48
C ASP A 30 -9.31 -4.37 -2.34
N LEU A 31 -9.86 -3.17 -2.57
CA LEU A 31 -10.74 -2.44 -1.67
C LEU A 31 -12.23 -2.67 -1.97
N ALA A 32 -12.59 -3.64 -2.81
CA ALA A 32 -13.99 -3.99 -3.10
C ALA A 32 -14.88 -4.15 -1.86
N PRO A 33 -14.42 -4.73 -0.72
CA PRO A 33 -15.22 -4.80 0.51
C PRO A 33 -15.65 -3.44 1.08
N CYS A 34 -14.99 -2.35 0.68
CA CYS A 34 -15.30 -1.00 1.13
C CYS A 34 -16.32 -0.26 0.23
N LEU A 35 -16.73 -0.83 -0.91
CA LEU A 35 -17.60 -0.15 -1.86
C LEU A 35 -18.92 0.31 -1.24
N SER A 36 -19.58 -0.52 -0.44
CA SER A 36 -20.84 -0.15 0.23
C SER A 36 -20.67 1.01 1.20
N ALA A 37 -19.52 1.12 1.86
CA ALA A 37 -19.22 2.20 2.79
C ALA A 37 -18.88 3.51 2.05
N VAL A 38 -18.12 3.39 0.97
CA VAL A 38 -17.67 4.53 0.16
C VAL A 38 -18.80 5.10 -0.71
N GLN A 39 -19.60 4.25 -1.35
CA GLN A 39 -20.69 4.69 -2.24
C GLN A 39 -22.00 4.94 -1.49
N GLY A 40 -22.34 4.07 -0.54
CA GLY A 40 -23.62 4.12 0.17
C GLY A 40 -23.57 4.81 1.53
N GLY A 41 -22.37 5.18 2.03
CA GLY A 41 -22.20 5.76 3.36
C GLY A 41 -22.53 4.80 4.52
N SER A 42 -22.65 3.51 4.23
CA SER A 42 -22.86 2.48 5.25
C SER A 42 -21.62 2.30 6.13
N GLN A 43 -21.80 1.69 7.30
CA GLN A 43 -20.68 1.40 8.20
C GLN A 43 -19.71 0.40 7.54
N PRO A 44 -18.38 0.63 7.57
CA PRO A 44 -17.43 -0.30 6.97
C PRO A 44 -17.47 -1.67 7.64
N SER A 45 -17.36 -2.72 6.83
CA SER A 45 -17.24 -4.09 7.32
C SER A 45 -15.88 -4.32 7.98
N ALA A 46 -15.78 -5.34 8.84
CA ALA A 46 -14.50 -5.75 9.41
C ALA A 46 -13.48 -6.11 8.32
N GLU A 47 -13.93 -6.74 7.23
CA GLU A 47 -13.10 -7.06 6.08
C GLU A 47 -12.57 -5.81 5.36
N CYS A 48 -13.42 -4.79 5.18
CA CYS A 48 -13.00 -3.50 4.63
C CYS A 48 -11.89 -2.88 5.50
N CYS A 49 -12.09 -2.81 6.82
CA CYS A 49 -11.08 -2.23 7.70
C CYS A 49 -9.77 -3.03 7.70
N THR A 50 -9.83 -4.37 7.62
CA THR A 50 -8.63 -5.21 7.48
C THR A 50 -7.89 -4.89 6.18
N LYS A 51 -8.60 -4.83 5.05
CA LYS A 51 -8.00 -4.50 3.75
C LYS A 51 -7.38 -3.11 3.72
N LEU A 52 -8.00 -2.13 4.35
CA LEU A 52 -7.41 -0.78 4.45
C LEU A 52 -6.12 -0.79 5.26
N LYS A 53 -6.04 -1.59 6.34
CA LYS A 53 -4.81 -1.72 7.14
C LYS A 53 -3.70 -2.42 6.37
N ASP A 54 -4.03 -3.48 5.64
CA ASP A 54 -3.06 -4.25 4.85
C ASP A 54 -2.49 -3.45 3.67
N ASN A 55 -3.26 -2.49 3.13
CA ASN A 55 -2.91 -1.75 1.91
C ASN A 55 -2.48 -0.30 2.14
N GLN A 56 -2.10 0.10 3.36
CA GLN A 56 -1.71 1.49 3.64
C GLN A 56 -0.59 2.00 2.73
N SER A 57 0.37 1.14 2.36
CA SER A 57 1.46 1.49 1.44
C SER A 57 0.98 1.82 0.02
N CYS A 58 -0.20 1.35 -0.37
CA CYS A 58 -0.79 1.56 -1.70
C CYS A 58 -1.64 2.82 -1.82
N PHE A 59 -1.95 3.51 -0.72
CA PHE A 59 -2.93 4.59 -0.76
C PHE A 59 -2.56 5.74 -1.69
N CYS A 60 -1.29 6.12 -1.73
CA CYS A 60 -0.83 7.17 -2.65
C CYS A 60 -0.97 6.77 -4.12
N ASP A 61 -0.87 5.48 -4.42
CA ASP A 61 -1.08 4.98 -5.78
C ASP A 61 -2.57 4.93 -6.12
N TYR A 62 -3.43 4.56 -5.17
CA TYR A 62 -4.89 4.64 -5.36
C TYR A 62 -5.37 6.07 -5.64
N LEU A 63 -4.77 7.08 -4.98
CA LEU A 63 -5.13 8.48 -5.22
C LEU A 63 -4.81 8.98 -6.63
N LYS A 64 -3.97 8.27 -7.39
CA LYS A 64 -3.68 8.59 -8.81
C LYS A 64 -4.75 8.08 -9.76
N ASP A 65 -5.60 7.15 -9.31
CA ASP A 65 -6.69 6.62 -10.13
C ASP A 65 -7.83 7.66 -10.22
N PRO A 66 -8.20 8.14 -11.42
CA PRO A 66 -9.26 9.14 -11.58
C PRO A 66 -10.63 8.65 -11.07
N LEU A 67 -10.84 7.33 -10.97
CA LEU A 67 -12.07 6.75 -10.42
C LEU A 67 -12.20 6.97 -8.91
N VAL A 68 -11.10 7.25 -8.20
CA VAL A 68 -11.10 7.49 -6.74
C VAL A 68 -11.52 8.92 -6.41
N GLY A 69 -11.31 9.89 -7.31
CA GLY A 69 -11.60 11.31 -7.10
C GLY A 69 -12.99 11.61 -6.52
N PRO A 70 -14.09 11.09 -7.11
CA PRO A 70 -15.45 11.30 -6.60
C PRO A 70 -15.68 10.79 -5.18
N PHE A 71 -14.83 9.87 -4.70
CA PHE A 71 -15.00 9.16 -3.44
C PHE A 71 -14.07 9.64 -2.32
N LEU A 72 -13.23 10.66 -2.56
CA LEU A 72 -12.22 11.09 -1.57
C LEU A 72 -12.81 11.47 -0.21
N SER A 73 -13.92 12.22 -0.20
CA SER A 73 -14.58 12.63 1.04
C SER A 73 -15.13 11.44 1.82
N ALA A 74 -15.77 10.49 1.12
CA ALA A 74 -16.28 9.26 1.74
C ALA A 74 -15.12 8.34 2.20
N GLY A 75 -14.05 8.23 1.40
CA GLY A 75 -12.85 7.46 1.73
C GLY A 75 -12.18 7.97 3.00
N LYS A 76 -12.04 9.30 3.19
CA LYS A 76 -11.52 9.89 4.43
C LYS A 76 -12.36 9.49 5.65
N LYS A 77 -13.69 9.48 5.51
CA LYS A 77 -14.59 9.04 6.59
C LYS A 77 -14.40 7.55 6.89
N VAL A 78 -14.35 6.70 5.86
CA VAL A 78 -14.14 5.25 6.03
C VAL A 78 -12.79 4.96 6.70
N LEU A 79 -11.72 5.68 6.34
CA LEU A 79 -10.42 5.57 7.00
C LEU A 79 -10.52 5.93 8.49
N ALA A 80 -11.22 7.01 8.84
CA ALA A 80 -11.44 7.41 10.22
C ALA A 80 -12.24 6.36 11.00
N ASP A 81 -13.34 5.85 10.45
CA ASP A 81 -14.18 4.82 11.07
C ASP A 81 -13.39 3.51 11.32
N CYS A 82 -12.44 3.18 10.45
CA CYS A 82 -11.56 2.02 10.58
C CYS A 82 -10.28 2.25 11.41
N ASN A 83 -10.07 3.46 11.96
CA ASN A 83 -8.85 3.89 12.65
C ASN A 83 -7.58 3.70 11.80
N VAL A 84 -7.67 4.06 10.52
CA VAL A 84 -6.56 4.03 9.57
C VAL A 84 -6.13 5.49 9.31
N PRO A 85 -4.83 5.82 9.40
CA PRO A 85 -4.36 7.17 9.16
C PRO A 85 -4.61 7.60 7.72
N ILE A 86 -4.95 8.88 7.54
CA ILE A 86 -5.04 9.49 6.21
C ILE A 86 -3.62 9.59 5.65
N PRO A 87 -3.36 9.09 4.43
CA PRO A 87 -2.02 9.12 3.85
C PRO A 87 -1.59 10.56 3.54
N SER A 88 -0.31 10.85 3.77
CA SER A 88 0.35 12.03 3.21
C SER A 88 1.08 11.58 1.95
N CYS A 89 0.59 12.05 0.82
CA CYS A 89 1.15 11.93 -0.51
C CYS A 89 1.32 13.37 -1.03
#